data_AF-A0A2V5PL80-F1
#
_entry.id   AF-A0A2V5PL80-F1
#
_cell.length_a   1.000
_cell.length_b   1.000
_cell.length_c   1.000
_cell.angle_alpha   90.00
_cell.angle_beta   90.00
_cell.angle_gamma   90.00
#
_symmetry.space_group_name_H-M   'P 1'
#
loop_
_entity.id
_entity.type
_entity.pdbx_description
1 polymer ?
#
loop_
_entity_poly.entity_id
_entity_poly.type
_entity_poly.pdbx_seq_one_letter_code
_entity_poly.pdbx_strand_id
1 'polypeptide(L)'
;MFVTGGPALLAEVDTGRPTGGTPYDKYLGPVRAVYAKSGSNSPTIDEVRAQIRTGRRFRYFYDKAQPYIPQDPEVTESRQQGDCKAKSVWLANKMLDRSVRYVVGKAKPGDKMSHAWLLWSNGGEWLFLDPTFEYDVLYADRVTGKKLIVQYSWRGSSAYTHPSYGEYVK
;
A
#
# COMPACT_ATOMS: atom_id res chain seq x y z
N MET A 1 -39.97 -14.41 13.50
CA MET A 1 -39.42 -14.62 12.15
C MET A 1 -38.10 -13.87 12.10
N PHE A 2 -36.99 -14.55 12.38
CA PHE A 2 -35.67 -13.92 12.39
C PHE A 2 -35.10 -13.99 10.98
N VAL A 3 -34.89 -12.83 10.36
CA VAL A 3 -34.14 -12.75 9.10
C VAL A 3 -32.67 -12.89 9.46
N THR A 4 -32.12 -14.08 9.24
CA THR A 4 -30.67 -14.32 9.27
C THR A 4 -30.06 -13.52 8.13
N GLY A 5 -29.38 -12.42 8.45
CA GLY A 5 -28.50 -11.75 7.50
C GLY A 5 -27.42 -12.72 7.08
N GLY A 6 -27.48 -13.17 5.81
CA GLY A 6 -26.45 -14.01 5.23
C GLY A 6 -25.09 -13.29 5.25
N PRO A 7 -23.97 -14.03 5.24
CA PRO A 7 -22.65 -13.40 5.16
C PRO A 7 -22.63 -12.55 3.89
N ALA A 8 -22.39 -11.24 4.06
CA ALA A 8 -22.04 -10.40 2.93
C ALA A 8 -20.83 -11.07 2.26
N LEU A 9 -20.97 -11.47 1.00
CA LEU A 9 -19.86 -11.95 0.19
C LEU A 9 -18.81 -10.84 0.19
N LEU A 10 -17.75 -11.00 0.99
CA LEU A 10 -16.60 -10.13 0.93
C LEU A 10 -16.08 -10.21 -0.50
N ALA A 11 -16.17 -9.09 -1.20
CA ALA A 11 -15.53 -8.87 -2.48
C ALA A 11 -14.11 -9.46 -2.47
N GLU A 12 -13.80 -10.36 -3.40
CA GLU A 12 -12.48 -10.98 -3.48
C GLU A 12 -11.48 -9.89 -3.90
N VAL A 13 -10.63 -9.46 -2.96
CA VAL A 13 -9.61 -8.46 -3.25
C VAL A 13 -8.55 -9.06 -4.16
N ASP A 14 -8.27 -8.39 -5.27
CA ASP A 14 -7.22 -8.83 -6.18
C ASP A 14 -5.84 -8.67 -5.54
N THR A 15 -5.25 -9.79 -5.14
CA THR A 15 -3.89 -9.84 -4.58
C THR A 15 -2.82 -10.13 -5.63
N GLY A 16 -3.21 -10.15 -6.90
CA GLY A 16 -2.32 -10.29 -8.05
C GLY A 16 -1.86 -11.72 -8.30
N ARG A 17 -1.18 -11.91 -9.43
CA ARG A 17 -0.56 -13.18 -9.86
C ARG A 17 0.96 -13.06 -9.72
N PRO A 18 1.67 -14.08 -9.22
CA PRO A 18 3.12 -14.05 -9.17
C PRO A 18 3.73 -13.71 -10.54
N THR A 19 4.79 -12.91 -10.54
CA THR A 19 5.56 -12.57 -11.74
C THR A 19 7.06 -12.75 -11.47
N GLY A 20 7.82 -13.09 -12.51
CA GLY A 20 9.28 -13.20 -12.45
C GLY A 20 10.01 -11.86 -12.31
N GLY A 21 9.31 -10.74 -12.51
CA GLY A 21 9.84 -9.41 -12.29
C GLY A 21 8.90 -8.29 -12.73
N THR A 22 9.31 -7.06 -12.45
CA THR A 22 8.61 -5.83 -12.78
C THR A 22 9.59 -4.75 -13.28
N PRO A 23 9.11 -3.71 -13.98
CA PRO A 23 9.94 -2.55 -14.32
C PRO A 23 10.49 -1.79 -13.10
N TYR A 24 9.91 -1.98 -11.91
CA TYR A 24 10.26 -1.23 -10.71
C TYR A 24 11.32 -1.91 -9.84
N ASP A 25 11.58 -3.21 -10.03
CA ASP A 25 12.36 -4.04 -9.09
C ASP A 25 13.73 -3.47 -8.73
N LYS A 26 14.41 -2.83 -9.69
CA LYS A 26 15.72 -2.18 -9.49
C LYS A 26 15.68 -0.95 -8.56
N TYR A 27 14.51 -0.38 -8.33
CA TYR A 27 14.33 0.82 -7.50
C TYR A 27 13.81 0.50 -6.08
N LEU A 28 13.50 -0.77 -5.79
CA LEU A 28 12.82 -1.17 -4.55
C LEU A 28 13.77 -1.58 -3.42
N GLY A 29 15.03 -1.12 -3.44
CA GLY A 29 16.01 -1.38 -2.37
C GLY A 29 15.45 -1.06 -0.98
N PRO A 30 14.91 0.15 -0.74
CA PRO A 30 14.33 0.53 0.55
C PRO A 30 13.13 -0.34 0.96
N VAL A 31 12.26 -0.72 0.01
CA VAL A 31 11.15 -1.64 0.27
C VAL A 31 11.66 -3.01 0.73
N ARG A 32 12.67 -3.55 0.03
CA ARG A 32 13.29 -4.84 0.37
C ARG A 32 13.96 -4.80 1.73
N ALA A 33 14.59 -3.68 2.09
CA ALA A 33 15.18 -3.49 3.41
C ALA A 33 14.12 -3.52 4.53
N VAL A 34 12.95 -2.91 4.32
CA VAL A 34 11.82 -2.98 5.26
C VAL A 34 11.29 -4.41 5.36
N TYR A 35 11.13 -5.10 4.23
CA TYR A 35 10.66 -6.50 4.24
C TYR A 35 11.64 -7.46 4.90
N ALA A 36 12.94 -7.24 4.80
CA ALA A 36 13.95 -8.04 5.50
C ALA A 36 13.85 -7.90 7.04
N LYS A 37 13.35 -6.77 7.54
CA LYS A 37 13.09 -6.52 8.97
C LYS A 37 11.69 -6.97 9.41
N SER A 38 10.77 -7.22 8.47
CA SER A 38 9.38 -7.51 8.76
C SER A 38 9.22 -8.92 9.33
N GLY A 39 8.38 -9.06 10.35
CA GLY A 39 8.19 -10.30 11.09
C GLY A 39 6.71 -10.67 11.24
N SER A 40 6.40 -11.34 12.34
CA SER A 40 5.02 -11.65 12.74
C SER A 40 4.37 -10.51 13.54
N ASN A 41 4.85 -9.26 13.40
CA ASN A 41 4.17 -8.12 13.99
C ASN A 41 2.76 -8.06 13.43
N SER A 42 1.80 -7.75 14.29
CA SER A 42 0.39 -7.63 13.93
C SER A 42 -0.16 -6.38 14.62
N PRO A 43 0.16 -5.18 14.10
CA PRO A 43 -0.38 -3.95 14.67
C PRO A 43 -1.90 -3.96 14.59
N THR A 44 -2.54 -3.28 15.54
CA THR A 44 -3.97 -3.03 15.52
C THR A 44 -4.34 -2.02 14.44
N ILE A 45 -5.59 -2.03 13.98
CA ILE A 45 -6.09 -1.03 13.02
C ILE A 45 -5.94 0.39 13.57
N ASP A 46 -6.12 0.60 14.88
CA ASP A 46 -5.97 1.91 15.51
C ASP A 46 -4.53 2.42 15.51
N GLU A 47 -3.55 1.55 15.75
CA GLU A 47 -2.13 1.90 15.62
C GLU A 47 -1.79 2.29 14.17
N VAL A 48 -2.25 1.50 13.19
CA VAL A 48 -2.04 1.80 11.76
C VAL A 48 -2.71 3.12 11.37
N ARG A 49 -3.94 3.35 11.82
CA ARG A 49 -4.68 4.61 11.62
C ARG A 49 -3.93 5.81 12.19
N ALA A 50 -3.37 5.70 13.39
CA ALA A 50 -2.53 6.75 13.97
C ALA A 50 -1.30 7.03 13.09
N GLN A 51 -0.64 5.99 12.57
CA GLN A 51 0.50 6.16 11.67
C GLN A 51 0.10 6.80 10.33
N ILE A 52 -1.04 6.41 9.73
CA ILE A 52 -1.56 7.08 8.52
C ILE A 52 -1.73 8.58 8.76
N ARG A 53 -2.35 8.97 9.89
CA ARG A 53 -2.55 10.38 10.24
C ARG A 53 -1.23 11.14 10.40
N THR A 54 -0.23 10.49 10.99
CA THR A 54 1.13 11.05 11.11
C THR A 54 1.77 11.22 9.73
N GLY A 55 1.81 10.17 8.90
CA GLY A 55 2.38 10.22 7.56
C GLY A 55 1.66 11.22 6.65
N ARG A 56 0.35 11.39 6.82
CA ARG A 56 -0.46 12.37 6.07
C ARG A 56 -0.07 13.82 6.36
N ARG A 57 0.43 14.10 7.57
CA ARG A 57 0.94 15.42 7.99
C ARG A 57 2.35 15.71 7.46
N PHE A 58 3.12 14.68 7.10
CA PHE A 58 4.42 14.90 6.49
C PHE A 58 4.27 15.69 5.19
N ARG A 59 5.22 16.60 4.92
CA ARG A 59 5.21 17.42 3.70
C ARG A 59 5.37 16.52 2.47
N TYR A 60 4.57 16.76 1.43
CA TYR A 60 4.81 16.09 0.15
C TYR A 60 6.10 16.62 -0.48
N PHE A 61 7.05 15.73 -0.77
CA PHE A 61 8.32 16.10 -1.39
C PHE A 61 8.73 15.06 -2.44
N TYR A 62 8.70 15.47 -3.71
CA TYR A 62 9.13 14.64 -4.83
C TYR A 62 10.58 14.98 -5.21
N ASP A 63 11.49 14.02 -5.01
CA ASP A 63 12.89 14.16 -5.40
C ASP A 63 13.05 13.90 -6.91
N LYS A 64 13.33 14.98 -7.65
CA LYS A 64 13.54 14.91 -9.10
C LYS A 64 14.83 14.20 -9.49
N ALA A 65 15.83 14.15 -8.61
CA ALA A 65 17.10 13.46 -8.86
C ALA A 65 16.95 11.94 -8.71
N GLN A 66 16.01 11.50 -7.87
CA GLN A 66 15.70 10.09 -7.62
C GLN A 66 14.21 9.80 -7.80
N PRO A 67 13.67 9.95 -9.03
CA PRO A 67 12.22 9.97 -9.26
C PRO A 67 11.53 8.63 -8.96
N TYR A 68 12.27 7.52 -8.98
CA TYR A 68 11.74 6.16 -8.87
C TYR A 68 12.09 5.47 -7.55
N ILE A 69 13.18 5.87 -6.88
CA ILE A 69 13.64 5.22 -5.65
C ILE A 69 12.87 5.82 -4.47
N PRO A 70 12.17 5.03 -3.65
CA PRO A 70 11.57 5.52 -2.41
C PRO A 70 12.66 6.07 -1.49
N GLN A 71 12.37 7.14 -0.75
CA GLN A 71 13.27 7.56 0.32
C GLN A 71 13.23 6.54 1.47
N ASP A 72 14.35 6.35 2.17
CA ASP A 72 14.40 5.47 3.35
C ASP A 72 13.42 5.94 4.45
N PRO A 73 12.80 5.00 5.20
CA PRO A 73 11.87 5.32 6.28
C PRO A 73 12.42 6.32 7.30
N GLU A 74 13.66 6.14 7.74
CA GLU A 74 14.30 6.94 8.77
C GLU A 74 14.54 8.38 8.28
N VAL A 75 14.83 8.54 6.98
CA VAL A 75 14.96 9.87 6.35
C VAL A 75 13.60 10.54 6.19
N THR A 76 12.59 9.77 5.76
CA THR A 76 11.20 10.23 5.63
C THR A 76 10.66 10.74 6.98
N GLU A 77 10.92 10.01 8.05
CA GLU A 77 10.56 10.37 9.42
C GLU A 77 11.28 11.63 9.89
N SER A 78 12.62 11.62 9.86
CA SER A 78 13.44 12.70 10.42
C SER A 78 13.20 14.03 9.72
N ARG A 79 12.96 14.01 8.41
CA ARG A 79 12.64 15.21 7.63
C ARG A 79 11.15 15.52 7.60
N GLN A 80 10.31 14.63 8.11
CA GLN A 80 8.84 14.69 8.06
C GLN A 80 8.35 15.05 6.65
N GLN A 81 8.95 14.46 5.63
CA GLN A 81 8.62 14.72 4.23
C GLN A 81 8.85 13.49 3.36
N GLY A 82 8.13 13.40 2.24
CA GLY A 82 8.31 12.35 1.25
C GLY A 82 7.18 12.36 0.24
N ASP A 83 7.40 11.74 -0.92
CA ASP A 83 6.35 11.47 -1.90
C ASP A 83 5.57 10.20 -1.53
N CYS A 84 4.68 9.75 -2.42
CA CYS A 84 3.85 8.57 -2.17
C CYS A 84 4.65 7.29 -1.94
N LYS A 85 5.81 7.15 -2.59
CA LYS A 85 6.69 6.00 -2.41
C LYS A 85 7.31 6.04 -1.02
N ALA A 86 7.98 7.16 -0.70
CA ALA A 86 8.64 7.38 0.58
C ALA A 86 7.68 7.15 1.76
N LYS A 87 6.50 7.78 1.72
CA LYS A 87 5.51 7.67 2.80
C LYS A 87 4.94 6.25 2.94
N SER A 88 4.75 5.53 1.84
CA SER A 88 4.27 4.13 1.89
C SER A 88 5.33 3.20 2.48
N VAL A 89 6.61 3.37 2.11
CA VAL A 89 7.71 2.59 2.70
C VAL A 89 7.89 2.93 4.19
N TRP A 90 7.76 4.21 4.56
CA TRP A 90 7.73 4.64 5.94
C TRP A 90 6.63 3.96 6.75
N LEU A 91 5.39 3.91 6.24
CA LEU A 91 4.27 3.27 6.93
C LEU A 91 4.51 1.75 7.06
N ALA A 92 5.01 1.09 6.02
CA ALA A 92 5.36 -0.34 6.08
C ALA A 92 6.43 -0.61 7.17
N ASN A 93 7.40 0.30 7.31
CA ASN A 93 8.43 0.22 8.36
C ASN A 93 7.88 0.47 9.78
N LYS A 94 6.75 1.19 9.92
CA LYS A 94 6.06 1.31 11.21
C LYS A 94 5.28 0.06 11.57
N MET A 95 4.75 -0.64 10.56
CA MET A 95 3.95 -1.85 10.75
C MET A 95 4.83 -3.08 11.00
N LEU A 96 5.92 -3.23 10.23
CA LEU A 96 6.81 -4.41 10.22
C LEU A 96 6.07 -5.76 10.12
N ASP A 97 4.90 -5.76 9.50
CA ASP A 97 4.06 -6.93 9.28
C ASP A 97 4.34 -7.52 7.90
N ARG A 98 4.71 -8.80 7.86
CA ARG A 98 5.03 -9.55 6.62
C ARG A 98 3.86 -9.68 5.64
N SER A 99 2.62 -9.46 6.07
CA SER A 99 1.43 -9.51 5.23
C SER A 99 1.24 -8.24 4.38
N VAL A 100 1.92 -7.15 4.74
CA VAL A 100 1.85 -5.87 4.02
C VAL A 100 2.36 -6.02 2.59
N ARG A 101 1.53 -5.60 1.65
CA ARG A 101 1.86 -5.48 0.23
C ARG A 101 2.13 -4.03 -0.11
N TYR A 102 3.31 -3.76 -0.62
CA TYR A 102 3.65 -2.48 -1.23
C TYR A 102 3.09 -2.50 -2.64
N VAL A 103 2.40 -1.45 -3.06
CA VAL A 103 1.66 -1.43 -4.32
C VAL A 103 2.08 -0.23 -5.14
N VAL A 104 2.22 -0.44 -6.45
CA VAL A 104 2.39 0.63 -7.43
C VAL A 104 1.29 0.51 -8.48
N GLY A 105 0.67 1.64 -8.77
CA GLY A 105 -0.40 1.72 -9.76
C GLY A 105 -0.75 3.16 -10.13
N LYS A 106 -2.02 3.42 -10.43
CA LYS A 106 -2.54 4.76 -10.79
C LYS A 106 -3.62 5.21 -9.83
N ALA A 107 -3.58 6.47 -9.42
CA ALA A 107 -4.59 7.06 -8.55
C ALA A 107 -5.94 7.23 -9.29
N LYS A 108 -5.89 7.45 -10.62
CA LYS A 108 -7.05 7.52 -11.50
C LYS A 108 -6.72 6.98 -12.90
N PRO A 109 -7.73 6.57 -13.70
CA PRO A 109 -7.52 6.23 -15.11
C PRO A 109 -6.97 7.43 -15.89
N GLY A 110 -5.94 7.20 -16.71
CA GLY A 110 -5.29 8.23 -17.51
C GLY A 110 -4.15 8.99 -16.81
N ASP A 111 -3.89 8.75 -15.52
CA ASP A 111 -2.79 9.40 -14.82
C ASP A 111 -1.42 9.04 -15.43
N LYS A 112 -0.64 10.06 -15.80
CA LYS A 112 0.72 9.88 -16.32
C LYS A 112 1.68 9.39 -15.24
N MET A 113 1.52 9.87 -14.01
CA MET A 113 2.35 9.48 -12.87
C MET A 113 1.82 8.23 -12.19
N SER A 114 2.72 7.38 -11.71
CA SER A 114 2.35 6.26 -10.85
C SER A 114 2.18 6.75 -9.41
N HIS A 115 1.31 6.07 -8.67
CA HIS A 115 1.08 6.29 -7.25
C HIS A 115 1.42 5.02 -6.47
N ALA A 116 1.84 5.18 -5.22
CA ALA A 116 2.20 4.09 -4.34
C ALA A 116 1.43 4.18 -3.02
N TRP A 117 1.00 3.02 -2.53
CA TRP A 117 0.24 2.84 -1.31
C TRP A 117 0.48 1.41 -0.79
N LEU A 118 -0.15 1.05 0.33
CA LEU A 118 -0.09 -0.31 0.88
C LEU A 118 -1.46 -1.00 0.83
N LEU A 119 -1.41 -2.31 0.66
CA LEU A 119 -2.54 -3.20 0.90
C LEU A 119 -2.16 -4.14 2.05
N TRP A 120 -3.03 -4.27 3.05
CA TRP A 120 -2.75 -5.06 4.26
C TRP A 120 -3.95 -5.92 4.63
N SER A 121 -3.71 -7.14 5.10
CA SER A 121 -4.78 -8.01 5.59
C SER A 121 -4.73 -8.07 7.11
N ASN A 122 -5.84 -7.77 7.76
CA ASN A 122 -5.99 -7.89 9.21
C ASN A 122 -7.29 -8.63 9.50
N GLY A 123 -7.22 -9.75 10.21
CA GLY A 123 -8.43 -10.51 10.58
C GLY A 123 -9.25 -11.04 9.40
N GLY A 124 -8.65 -11.21 8.21
CA GLY A 124 -9.35 -11.64 6.99
C GLY A 124 -9.94 -10.49 6.16
N GLU A 125 -9.90 -9.26 6.67
CA GLU A 125 -10.29 -8.06 5.93
C GLU A 125 -9.07 -7.45 5.24
N TRP A 126 -9.28 -6.92 4.04
CA TRP A 126 -8.25 -6.22 3.28
C TRP A 126 -8.44 -4.71 3.39
N LEU A 127 -7.33 -4.04 3.70
CA LEU A 127 -7.29 -2.62 4.03
C LEU A 127 -6.35 -1.91 3.05
N PHE A 128 -6.85 -0.82 2.49
CA PHE A 128 -6.10 0.14 1.70
C PHE A 128 -5.52 1.22 2.62
N LEU A 129 -4.20 1.38 2.58
CA LEU A 129 -3.47 2.34 3.40
C LEU A 129 -2.70 3.29 2.50
N ASP A 130 -3.08 4.56 2.51
CA ASP A 130 -2.39 5.61 1.75
C ASP A 130 -2.07 6.80 2.65
N PRO A 131 -0.86 6.85 3.24
CA PRO A 131 -0.42 7.96 4.08
C PRO A 131 -0.14 9.26 3.28
N THR A 132 -0.36 9.27 1.97
CA THR A 132 -0.17 10.45 1.12
C THR A 132 -1.46 11.24 1.00
N PHE A 133 -2.57 10.56 0.70
CA PHE A 133 -3.84 11.22 0.41
C PHE A 133 -4.89 11.03 1.51
N GLU A 134 -4.88 9.91 2.23
CA GLU A 134 -5.93 9.57 3.18
C GLU A 134 -5.58 9.98 4.62
N TYR A 135 -6.61 10.26 5.42
CA TYR A 135 -6.50 10.50 6.87
C TYR A 135 -6.88 9.27 7.71
N ASP A 136 -7.32 8.20 7.06
CA ASP A 136 -7.80 7.00 7.73
C ASP A 136 -7.48 5.73 6.93
N VAL A 137 -7.63 4.59 7.59
CA VAL A 137 -7.63 3.27 6.98
C VAL A 137 -8.92 3.09 6.20
N LEU A 138 -8.84 2.61 4.96
CA LEU A 138 -10.02 2.31 4.16
C LEU A 138 -10.13 0.80 3.93
N TYR A 139 -11.34 0.28 4.01
CA TYR A 139 -11.59 -1.10 3.62
C TYR A 139 -11.56 -1.21 2.10
N ALA A 140 -10.86 -2.22 1.58
CA ALA A 140 -10.60 -2.35 0.14
C ALA A 140 -11.88 -2.51 -0.69
N ASP A 141 -12.91 -3.15 -0.14
CA ASP A 141 -14.25 -3.27 -0.74
C ASP A 141 -14.97 -1.91 -0.90
N ARG A 142 -14.73 -0.97 0.01
CA ARG A 142 -15.27 0.41 -0.02
C ARG A 142 -14.46 1.37 -0.90
N VAL A 143 -13.29 0.93 -1.38
CA VAL A 143 -12.39 1.73 -2.23
C VAL A 143 -12.68 1.54 -3.73
N THR A 144 -13.57 0.60 -4.09
CA THR A 144 -14.08 0.37 -5.46
C THR A 144 -14.43 1.66 -6.20
N GLY A 145 -15.17 2.58 -5.57
CA GLY A 145 -15.53 3.87 -6.19
C GLY A 145 -14.38 4.83 -6.51
N LYS A 146 -13.14 4.58 -6.04
CA LYS A 146 -11.98 5.48 -6.26
C LYS A 146 -11.29 5.29 -7.61
N LYS A 147 -11.69 4.30 -8.44
CA LYS A 147 -11.09 4.00 -9.76
C LYS A 147 -9.55 3.86 -9.72
N LEU A 148 -9.03 3.34 -8.62
CA LEU A 148 -7.61 3.06 -8.48
C LEU A 148 -7.24 1.90 -9.40
N ILE A 149 -6.11 2.01 -10.10
CA ILE A 149 -5.62 0.95 -10.97
C ILE A 149 -4.42 0.32 -10.29
N VAL A 150 -4.57 -0.90 -9.80
CA VAL A 150 -3.45 -1.70 -9.29
C VAL A 150 -2.68 -2.27 -10.47
N GLN A 151 -1.35 -2.09 -10.51
CA GLN A 151 -0.53 -2.64 -11.60
C GLN A 151 0.43 -3.72 -11.07
N TYR A 152 1.15 -3.40 -10.01
CA TYR A 152 2.13 -4.29 -9.39
C TYR A 152 2.03 -4.22 -7.87
N SER A 153 2.30 -5.34 -7.22
CA SER A 153 2.53 -5.36 -5.78
C SER A 153 3.69 -6.27 -5.40
N TRP A 154 4.26 -6.05 -4.22
CA TRP A 154 5.34 -6.86 -3.66
C TRP A 154 4.97 -7.28 -2.25
N ARG A 155 5.41 -8.48 -1.86
CA ARG A 155 5.33 -8.98 -0.49
C ARG A 155 6.57 -9.81 -0.22
N GLY A 156 7.39 -9.40 0.75
CA GLY A 156 8.68 -10.04 0.97
C GLY A 156 9.56 -9.93 -0.28
N SER A 157 10.10 -11.06 -0.74
CA SER A 157 10.89 -11.15 -1.97
C SER A 157 10.05 -11.40 -3.24
N SER A 158 8.73 -11.59 -3.11
CA SER A 158 7.86 -11.92 -4.23
C SER A 158 7.24 -10.67 -4.86
N ALA A 159 7.14 -10.67 -6.19
CA ALA A 159 6.45 -9.66 -6.98
C ALA A 159 5.17 -10.25 -7.61
N TYR A 160 4.17 -9.40 -7.79
CA TYR A 160 2.86 -9.75 -8.35
C TYR A 160 2.46 -8.73 -9.41
N THR A 161 1.86 -9.22 -10.49
CA THR A 161 1.19 -8.40 -11.51
C THR A 161 -0.32 -8.51 -11.35
N HIS A 162 -1.02 -7.43 -11.65
CA HIS A 162 -2.47 -7.35 -11.52
C HIS A 162 -3.11 -7.20 -12.92
N PRO A 163 -4.25 -7.88 -13.19
CA PRO A 163 -4.99 -7.70 -14.43
C PRO A 163 -5.37 -6.22 -14.61
N SER A 164 -4.90 -5.64 -15.72
CA SER A 164 -5.12 -4.24 -16.07
C SER A 164 -6.62 -3.91 -16.13
N TYR A 165 -6.99 -2.78 -15.52
CA TYR A 165 -8.33 -2.14 -15.47
C TYR A 165 -9.34 -2.67 -14.42
N GLY A 166 -8.90 -3.44 -13.43
CA GLY A 166 -9.77 -3.82 -12.30
C GLY A 166 -9.70 -2.82 -11.14
N GLU A 167 -10.85 -2.46 -10.58
CA GLU A 167 -10.96 -1.94 -9.22
C GLU A 167 -10.42 -3.00 -8.23
N TYR A 168 -10.23 -2.69 -6.94
CA TYR A 168 -9.70 -3.64 -5.93
C TYR A 168 -10.50 -4.94 -5.80
N VAL A 169 -11.68 -5.00 -6.40
CA VAL A 169 -12.69 -6.01 -6.23
C VAL A 169 -12.99 -6.63 -7.60
N LYS A 170 -13.02 -7.96 -7.64
CA LYS A 170 -13.67 -8.71 -8.72
C LYS A 170 -15.16 -8.83 -8.48
#